data_AF-A0A528AUV8-F1
#
_entry.id   AF-A0A528AUV8-F1
#
_cell.length_a   1.000
_cell.length_b   1.000
_cell.length_c   1.000
_cell.angle_alpha   90.00
_cell.angle_beta   90.00
_cell.angle_gamma   90.00
#
_symmetry.space_group_name_H-M   'P 1'
#
loop_
_entity.id
_entity.type
_entity.pdbx_description
1 polymer ?
#
loop_
_entity_poly.entity_id
_entity_poly.type
_entity_poly.pdbx_seq_one_letter_code
_entity_poly.pdbx_strand_id
1 'polypeptide(L)'
;MAAFIPITVYLNHKPMVVASIADAEMALQQPWPLMEKPSRLEAIRMIEDCLAGHCSHQAAFAAFEAAASEQGLLKRKRPSAGLKKFDGVAEDLM
;
A
#
# COMPACT_ATOMS: atom_id res chain seq x y z
N MET A 1 16.45 8.61 -5.19
CA MET A 1 15.36 7.66 -5.46
C MET A 1 15.21 6.77 -4.25
N ALA A 2 14.10 6.86 -3.52
CA ALA A 2 13.84 5.91 -2.45
C ALA A 2 13.45 4.56 -3.08
N ALA A 3 14.11 3.49 -2.66
CA ALA A 3 13.86 2.15 -3.17
C ALA A 3 12.72 1.52 -2.37
N PHE A 4 11.47 1.77 -2.76
CA PHE A 4 10.33 1.02 -2.22
C PHE A 4 10.20 -0.31 -2.97
N ILE A 5 9.70 -1.34 -2.29
CA ILE A 5 9.32 -2.59 -2.95
C ILE A 5 8.04 -2.30 -3.76
N PRO A 6 8.03 -2.50 -5.09
CA PRO A 6 6.84 -2.25 -5.89
C PRO A 6 5.68 -3.14 -5.44
N ILE A 7 4.50 -2.55 -5.27
CA ILE A 7 3.26 -3.27 -4.95
C ILE A 7 2.32 -3.27 -6.15
N THR A 8 1.41 -4.24 -6.20
CA THR A 8 0.36 -4.30 -7.23
C THR A 8 -1.00 -4.10 -6.58
N VAL A 9 -1.68 -3.03 -6.97
CA VAL A 9 -3.07 -2.75 -6.58
C VAL A 9 -4.01 -3.12 -7.73
N TYR A 10 -5.23 -3.54 -7.41
CA TYR A 10 -6.27 -3.81 -8.41
C TYR A 10 -7.34 -2.74 -8.32
N LEU A 11 -7.35 -1.83 -9.30
CA LEU A 11 -8.30 -0.74 -9.40
C LEU A 11 -9.14 -0.94 -10.66
N ASN A 12 -10.47 -0.80 -10.56
CA ASN A 12 -11.38 -0.99 -11.71
C ASN A 12 -11.14 -2.31 -12.47
N HIS A 13 -10.90 -3.41 -11.74
CA HIS A 13 -10.57 -4.73 -12.30
C HIS A 13 -9.26 -4.80 -13.11
N LYS A 14 -8.43 -3.74 -13.08
CA LYS A 14 -7.13 -3.69 -13.76
C LYS A 14 -5.99 -3.68 -12.73
N PRO A 15 -4.94 -4.49 -12.91
CA PRO A 15 -3.76 -4.40 -12.09
C PRO A 15 -2.98 -3.13 -12.43
N MET A 16 -2.55 -2.40 -11.40
CA MET A 16 -1.64 -1.27 -11.49
C MET A 16 -0.45 -1.52 -10.58
N VAL A 17 0.76 -1.38 -11.13
CA VAL A 17 2.01 -1.49 -10.37
C VAL A 17 2.34 -0.10 -9.83
N VAL A 18 2.60 -0.02 -8.53
CA VAL A 18 2.98 1.21 -7.84
C VAL A 18 4.42 1.05 -7.39
N ALA A 19 5.34 1.75 -8.05
CA ALA A 19 6.77 1.70 -7.77
C ALA A 19 7.34 3.04 -7.27
N SER A 20 6.52 4.10 -7.29
CA SER A 20 6.88 5.46 -6.90
C SER A 20 5.71 6.20 -6.26
N ILE A 21 6.00 7.35 -5.63
CA ILE A 21 4.95 8.22 -5.08
C ILE A 21 4.06 8.80 -6.18
N ALA A 22 4.60 9.09 -7.37
CA ALA A 22 3.81 9.53 -8.51
C ALA A 22 2.81 8.45 -8.96
N ASP A 23 3.21 7.17 -8.96
CA ASP A 23 2.28 6.08 -9.24
C ASP A 23 1.19 5.96 -8.15
N ALA A 24 1.55 6.22 -6.89
CA ALA A 24 0.62 6.16 -5.76
C ALA A 24 -0.42 7.29 -5.84
N GLU A 25 0.01 8.50 -6.23
CA GLU A 25 -0.88 9.63 -6.54
C GLU A 25 -1.84 9.27 -7.68
N MET A 26 -1.32 8.78 -8.81
CA MET A 26 -2.17 8.33 -9.93
C MET A 26 -3.17 7.26 -9.48
N ALA A 27 -2.75 6.32 -8.64
CA ALA A 27 -3.62 5.28 -8.11
C ALA A 27 -4.74 5.86 -7.23
N LEU A 28 -4.46 6.90 -6.42
CA LEU A 28 -5.47 7.57 -5.58
C LEU A 28 -6.47 8.42 -6.36
N GLN A 29 -6.06 8.95 -7.52
CA GLN A 29 -6.93 9.68 -8.45
C GLN A 29 -7.94 8.77 -9.16
N GLN A 30 -7.67 7.47 -9.25
CA GLN A 30 -8.64 6.50 -9.76
C GLN A 30 -9.79 6.30 -8.75
N PRO A 31 -10.98 5.87 -9.21
CA PRO A 31 -12.05 5.51 -8.29
C PRO A 31 -11.68 4.25 -7.49
N TRP A 32 -11.78 4.37 -6.18
CA TRP A 32 -11.59 3.28 -5.21
C TRP A 32 -12.95 2.75 -4.77
N PRO A 33 -13.04 1.50 -4.27
CA PRO A 33 -14.29 0.93 -3.78
C PRO A 33 -14.96 1.77 -2.69
N LEU A 34 -14.17 2.33 -1.78
CA LEU A 34 -14.67 3.18 -0.70
C LEU A 34 -13.90 4.51 -0.69
N MET A 35 -14.48 5.51 -1.34
CA MET A 35 -13.82 6.82 -1.51
C MET A 35 -13.77 7.65 -0.23
N GLU A 36 -14.71 7.46 0.69
CA GLU A 36 -14.89 8.26 1.92
C GLU A 36 -14.12 7.72 3.13
N LYS A 37 -13.36 6.64 2.95
CA LYS A 37 -12.59 6.05 4.04
C LYS A 37 -11.49 7.02 4.52
N PRO A 38 -11.36 7.25 5.84
CA PRO A 38 -10.39 8.20 6.37
C PRO A 38 -8.95 7.78 6.03
N SER A 39 -8.65 6.49 5.99
CA SER A 39 -7.33 5.98 5.59
C SER A 39 -6.94 6.40 4.17
N ARG A 40 -7.91 6.49 3.24
CA ARG A 40 -7.66 6.95 1.87
C ARG A 40 -7.40 8.45 1.83
N LEU A 41 -8.19 9.24 2.56
CA LEU A 41 -8.00 10.69 2.65
C LEU A 41 -6.66 11.03 3.29
N GLU A 42 -6.26 10.28 4.32
CA GLU A 42 -4.96 10.44 4.96
C GLU A 42 -3.82 10.05 4.01
N ALA A 43 -3.96 8.97 3.23
CA ALA A 43 -2.98 8.61 2.21
C ALA A 43 -2.82 9.70 1.13
N ILE A 44 -3.91 10.35 0.71
CA ILE A 44 -3.87 11.50 -0.22
C ILE A 44 -3.06 12.63 0.41
N ARG A 45 -3.42 13.05 1.62
CA ARG A 45 -2.73 14.14 2.33
C ARG A 45 -1.23 13.85 2.50
N MET A 46 -0.88 12.64 2.92
CA MET A 46 0.51 12.22 3.12
C MET A 46 1.31 12.23 1.81
N ILE A 47 0.70 11.86 0.69
CA ILE A 47 1.34 11.89 -0.63
C ILE A 47 1.54 13.32 -1.12
N GLU A 48 0.54 14.18 -0.96
CA GLU A 48 0.64 15.61 -1.30
C GLU A 48 1.74 16.31 -0.47
N ASP A 49 1.76 16.08 0.85
CA ASP A 49 2.80 16.58 1.74
C ASP A 49 4.20 16.07 1.33
N CYS A 50 4.28 14.83 0.83
CA CYS A 50 5.53 14.28 0.35
C CYS A 50 6.03 14.98 -0.92
N LEU A 51 5.13 15.20 -1.88
CA LEU A 51 5.43 15.89 -3.15
C LEU A 51 5.81 17.35 -2.93
N ALA A 52 5.23 18.00 -1.91
CA ALA A 52 5.61 19.34 -1.46
C ALA A 52 6.93 19.37 -0.67
N GLY A 53 7.53 18.21 -0.37
CA GLY A 53 8.81 18.10 0.33
C GLY A 53 8.72 18.17 1.86
N HIS A 54 7.52 18.05 2.43
CA HIS A 54 7.25 18.14 3.86
C HIS A 54 7.31 16.79 4.59
N CYS A 55 7.22 15.66 3.87
CA CYS A 55 7.29 14.34 4.49
C CYS A 55 8.18 13.36 3.69
N SER A 56 8.58 12.27 4.34
CA SER A 56 9.40 11.23 3.70
C SER A 56 8.56 10.36 2.76
N HIS A 57 9.13 10.00 1.61
CA HIS A 57 8.45 9.11 0.67
C HIS A 57 8.06 7.75 1.30
N GLN A 58 8.85 7.26 2.26
CA GLN A 58 8.54 6.01 2.97
C GLN A 58 7.27 6.13 3.82
N ALA A 59 7.07 7.25 4.52
CA ALA A 59 5.88 7.48 5.33
C ALA A 59 4.62 7.62 4.45
N ALA A 60 4.72 8.36 3.34
CA ALA A 60 3.62 8.49 2.40
C ALA A 60 3.23 7.16 1.75
N PHE A 61 4.22 6.37 1.33
CA PHE A 61 3.97 5.06 0.74
C PHE A 61 3.37 4.07 1.75
N ALA A 62 3.81 4.10 3.02
CA ALA A 62 3.24 3.26 4.07
C ALA A 62 1.76 3.60 4.35
N ALA A 63 1.40 4.88 4.34
CA ALA A 63 0.00 5.30 4.47
C ALA A 63 -0.85 4.81 3.28
N PHE A 64 -0.32 4.90 2.05
CA PHE A 64 -0.96 4.35 0.86
C PHE A 64 -1.16 2.83 0.94
N GLU A 65 -0.12 2.09 1.34
CA GLU A 65 -0.19 0.63 1.48
C GLU A 65 -1.23 0.22 2.52
N ALA A 66 -1.27 0.91 3.67
CA ALA A 66 -2.27 0.67 4.70
C ALA A 66 -3.69 0.90 4.20
N ALA A 67 -3.94 2.00 3.47
CA ALA A 67 -5.24 2.30 2.88
C ALA A 67 -5.65 1.26 1.81
N ALA A 68 -4.72 0.87 0.94
CA ALA A 68 -4.94 -0.15 -0.07
C ALA A 68 -5.21 -1.53 0.56
N SER A 69 -4.52 -1.85 1.65
CA SER A 69 -4.73 -3.08 2.41
C SER A 69 -6.10 -3.11 3.09
N GLU A 70 -6.52 -2.01 3.73
CA GLU A 70 -7.83 -1.90 4.40
C GLU A 70 -8.98 -2.16 3.42
N GLN A 71 -8.85 -1.68 2.18
CA GLN A 71 -9.86 -1.85 1.15
C GLN A 71 -9.69 -3.14 0.32
N GLY A 72 -8.70 -3.99 0.65
CA GLY A 72 -8.46 -5.25 -0.05
C GLY A 72 -7.95 -5.10 -1.49
N LEU A 73 -7.36 -3.96 -1.83
CA LEU A 73 -6.86 -3.65 -3.17
C LEU A 73 -5.50 -4.28 -3.47
N LEU A 74 -4.73 -4.60 -2.42
CA LEU A 74 -3.45 -5.26 -2.57
C LEU A 74 -3.65 -6.71 -3.00
N LYS A 75 -2.95 -7.13 -4.06
CA LYS A 75 -2.76 -8.56 -4.30
C LYS A 75 -1.88 -9.09 -3.17
N ARG A 76 -2.49 -9.73 -2.16
CA ARG A 76 -1.74 -10.62 -1.28
C ARG A 76 -0.98 -11.57 -2.19
N LYS A 77 0.36 -11.48 -2.23
CA LYS A 77 1.16 -12.63 -2.65
C LYS A 77 0.60 -13.78 -1.82
N ARG A 78 -0.03 -14.77 -2.46
CA ARG A 78 -0.34 -16.02 -1.76
C ARG A 78 0.95 -16.37 -1.02
N PRO A 79 0.94 -16.60 0.30
CA PRO A 79 2.14 -17.06 0.97
C PRO A 79 2.63 -18.24 0.13
N SER A 80 3.82 -18.11 -0.44
CA SER A 80 4.43 -19.22 -1.18
C SER A 80 4.44 -20.40 -0.21
N ALA A 81 4.33 -21.64 -0.70
CA ALA A 81 4.24 -22.81 0.17
C ALA A 81 5.37 -22.92 1.21
N GLY A 82 6.48 -22.16 1.04
CA GLY A 82 7.55 -21.98 2.02
C GLY A 82 7.24 -21.05 3.22
N LEU A 83 6.33 -20.09 3.11
CA LEU A 83 5.99 -19.16 4.21
C LEU A 83 5.13 -19.83 5.31
N LYS A 84 4.36 -20.86 4.95
CA LYS A 84 3.55 -21.66 5.89
C LYS A 84 4.40 -22.43 6.92
N LYS A 85 5.73 -22.45 6.76
CA LYS A 85 6.66 -23.14 7.67
C LYS A 85 7.08 -22.31 8.88
N PHE A 86 6.75 -21.02 8.96
CA PHE A 86 7.20 -20.13 10.03
C PHE A 86 6.09 -19.64 10.98
N ASP A 87 4.81 -19.93 10.70
CA ASP A 87 3.70 -19.64 11.63
C ASP A 87 3.73 -20.49 12.93
N GLY A 88 4.62 -21.48 13.02
CA GLY A 88 4.72 -22.39 14.17
C GLY A 88 5.81 -22.06 15.20
N VAL A 89 6.50 -20.91 15.11
CA VAL A 89 7.66 -20.56 15.97
C VAL A 89 7.37 -19.39 16.93
N ALA A 90 6.11 -18.99 17.09
CA ALA A 90 5.72 -17.97 18.07
C ALA A 90 5.04 -18.55 19.33
N GLU A 91 4.70 -19.84 19.35
CA GLU A 91 3.96 -20.48 20.45
C GLU A 91 4.84 -21.43 21.31
N ASP A 92 6.17 -21.39 21.16
CA ASP A 92 7.12 -22.15 22.01
C ASP A 92 8.04 -21.19 22.78
N LEU A 93 7.44 -20.18 23.41
CA LEU A 93 8.07 -19.42 24.49
C LEU A 93 6.99 -18.95 25.48
N MET A 94 6.28 -19.93 26.05
CA MET A 94 5.63 -19.86 27.36
C MET A 94 6.10 -21.05 28.19
#